data_AF-A0A562VKX1-F1
#
_entry.id   AF-A0A562VKX1-F1
#
_cell.length_a   1.000
_cell.length_b   1.000
_cell.length_c   1.000
_cell.angle_alpha   90.00
_cell.angle_beta   90.00
_cell.angle_gamma   90.00
#
_symmetry.space_group_name_H-M   'P 1'
#
loop_
_entity.id
_entity.type
_entity.pdbx_description
1 polymer ?
#
loop_
_entity_poly.entity_id
_entity_poly.type
_entity_poly.pdbx_seq_one_letter_code
_entity_poly.pdbx_strand_id
1 'polypeptide(L)'
;MNRRASLSALSRTLILSTIFLAGFFVLGVPVGHAIQKYQYSPQLCSDCHGMPPIDTAYRNVTTGGFKGSHLTHATTGQSSCEKCHNGSSTFKTDHSNGFIHMSSNINASPSPAKGVYSTKGVFFNQTSNPILGTCTNVNCHFETTTPVWSSTTFASPTDCGQCHGAPPSGTGPGYTGGNAGSHTRHNLYYAGANQCVKCHTDHTAEANTFAHATSLRNIVVAPRDPAGTLAGSYTGSGANFLPSRQASQSFGTCSGTYCHSNGQSATGPYSHTAIQWGSTTTCTTCHDGAAAITSLSGKHQKHVSTSLYQFRCSNCHYDTTNDGSTISSYALHVNKTKDVTFDPAIRTSTSSWNGSQCVNIYCHGNGQSLTPTDTVAWTDTTGCSSCHAYPSLTSGSHAKHIINQDSCTKCHNATVDIGMGVLKSYALHVNRSVDIKLNVGVIENVPKYNGYSISTNYGKTSGSGFARCSGLYCHSDGKRGAAYRSYSSKKWGNASIGCNGCHGTNTTTGAPGYTSGPGYENSHAKHVTGSADCVKCHFKTTTTGTSVPGGPLPASGSLHLNGTPDVNLSKPF
;
A
#
# COMPACT_ATOMS: atom_id res chain seq x y z
N MET A 1 -9.80 -46.71 67.40
CA MET A 1 -8.47 -47.00 66.81
C MET A 1 -7.48 -46.03 67.48
N ASN A 2 -6.54 -46.53 68.29
CA ASN A 2 -5.10 -46.69 67.96
C ASN A 2 -4.40 -45.38 67.53
N ARG A 3 -3.32 -44.89 68.18
CA ARG A 3 -2.49 -45.40 69.31
C ARG A 3 -1.72 -44.25 70.00
N ARG A 4 -1.43 -44.41 71.31
CA ARG A 4 -0.17 -44.12 72.09
C ARG A 4 0.66 -42.85 71.75
N ALA A 5 1.22 -42.08 72.67
CA ALA A 5 1.33 -42.09 74.16
C ALA A 5 1.62 -40.62 74.63
N SER A 6 2.10 -40.23 75.82
CA SER A 6 2.65 -40.92 77.01
C SER A 6 2.47 -40.06 78.28
N LEU A 7 3.25 -40.31 79.36
CA LEU A 7 3.26 -39.55 80.62
C LEU A 7 4.68 -39.15 81.09
N SER A 8 4.72 -38.41 82.20
CA SER A 8 5.86 -38.01 83.06
C SER A 8 6.53 -36.68 82.69
N ALA A 9 7.04 -35.87 83.64
CA ALA A 9 7.19 -36.11 85.09
C ALA A 9 6.96 -34.84 85.96
N LEU A 10 6.80 -35.10 87.27
CA LEU A 10 7.02 -34.29 88.49
C LEU A 10 7.42 -32.79 88.42
N SER A 11 7.22 -31.94 89.45
CA SER A 11 6.35 -31.91 90.67
C SER A 11 6.90 -30.85 91.65
N ARG A 12 6.14 -29.77 91.95
CA ARG A 12 6.39 -28.82 93.08
C ARG A 12 7.73 -28.03 92.93
N THR A 13 8.13 -27.01 93.70
CA THR A 13 7.68 -26.28 94.94
C THR A 13 8.36 -24.87 94.88
N LEU A 14 8.15 -23.79 95.69
CA LEU A 14 7.35 -23.41 96.87
C LEU A 14 7.30 -21.84 96.96
N ILE A 15 6.38 -21.27 97.76
CA ILE A 15 6.34 -19.95 98.51
C ILE A 15 7.16 -18.72 98.00
N LEU A 16 6.61 -17.50 97.80
CA LEU A 16 6.00 -16.48 98.70
C LEU A 16 6.99 -15.63 99.55
N SER A 17 6.49 -14.53 100.18
CA SER A 17 7.13 -13.61 101.16
C SER A 17 8.19 -12.61 100.62
N THR A 18 8.38 -11.37 101.12
CA THR A 18 7.62 -10.46 102.03
C THR A 18 8.08 -9.01 101.78
N ILE A 19 7.21 -7.98 101.72
CA ILE A 19 6.88 -7.04 102.83
C ILE A 19 8.08 -6.50 103.63
N PHE A 20 8.31 -5.18 103.62
CA PHE A 20 8.37 -4.32 104.83
C PHE A 20 8.20 -2.82 104.48
N LEU A 21 8.28 -1.91 105.48
CA LEU A 21 7.48 -0.68 105.58
C LEU A 21 8.25 0.52 106.21
N ALA A 22 7.71 1.74 106.00
CA ALA A 22 8.01 3.03 106.68
C ALA A 22 9.30 3.78 106.22
N GLY A 23 9.38 5.13 106.31
CA GLY A 23 8.40 6.12 106.78
C GLY A 23 8.89 7.58 106.68
N PHE A 24 8.36 8.46 107.54
CA PHE A 24 8.74 9.89 107.78
C PHE A 24 8.33 11.01 106.78
N PHE A 25 7.20 11.65 107.11
CA PHE A 25 7.06 13.07 107.52
C PHE A 25 7.86 14.24 106.83
N VAL A 26 7.06 15.16 106.27
CA VAL A 26 7.01 16.63 106.57
C VAL A 26 7.62 17.70 105.62
N LEU A 27 6.81 18.75 105.42
CA LEU A 27 7.06 20.14 104.94
C LEU A 27 7.67 20.44 103.54
N GLY A 28 6.83 21.02 102.68
CA GLY A 28 7.00 22.43 102.29
C GLY A 28 7.94 22.78 101.13
N VAL A 29 7.41 22.81 99.89
CA VAL A 29 8.05 23.46 98.72
C VAL A 29 7.01 24.34 98.00
N PRO A 30 7.32 25.60 97.65
CA PRO A 30 6.36 26.47 96.96
C PRO A 30 6.19 26.06 95.49
N VAL A 31 4.93 25.85 95.06
CA VAL A 31 4.62 25.49 93.66
C VAL A 31 4.66 26.73 92.77
N GLY A 32 5.87 27.17 92.41
CA GLY A 32 6.08 28.09 91.32
C GLY A 32 5.57 27.46 90.02
N HIS A 33 4.46 27.96 89.49
CA HIS A 33 3.83 27.43 88.27
C HIS A 33 4.63 27.83 87.03
N ALA A 34 5.77 27.17 86.81
CA ALA A 34 6.49 27.22 85.56
C ALA A 34 5.61 26.61 84.47
N ILE A 35 5.11 27.46 83.55
CA ILE A 35 4.37 27.00 82.37
C ILE A 35 5.35 26.25 81.48
N GLN A 36 5.41 24.92 81.62
CA GLN A 36 6.06 24.07 80.63
C GLN A 36 5.28 24.23 79.32
N LYS A 37 5.87 24.97 78.38
CA LYS A 37 5.58 24.76 76.96
C LYS A 37 5.97 23.33 76.64
N TYR A 38 4.98 22.44 76.59
CA TYR A 38 5.17 21.11 76.01
C TYR A 38 5.66 21.31 74.57
N GLN A 39 6.96 21.05 74.36
CA GLN A 39 7.52 20.95 73.02
C GLN A 39 7.02 19.63 72.42
N TYR A 40 5.83 19.70 71.82
CA TYR A 40 5.30 18.62 71.00
C TYR A 40 6.26 18.40 69.84
N SER A 41 7.07 17.34 69.95
CA SER A 41 8.00 16.91 68.92
C SER A 41 7.28 15.83 68.11
N PRO A 42 6.66 16.15 66.96
CA PRO A 42 5.92 15.17 66.17
C PRO A 42 6.86 14.02 65.77
N GLN A 43 6.43 12.79 66.04
CA GLN A 43 7.21 11.58 65.75
C GLN A 43 6.89 11.03 64.36
N LEU A 44 5.71 11.36 63.84
CA LEU A 44 5.24 10.98 62.51
C LEU A 44 4.66 12.20 61.80
N CYS A 45 4.68 12.22 60.47
CA CYS A 45 4.07 13.31 59.70
C CYS A 45 2.56 13.46 60.01
N SER A 46 1.88 12.32 60.27
CA SER A 46 0.47 12.20 60.66
C SER A 46 0.07 13.08 61.84
N ASP A 47 1.04 13.42 62.70
CA ASP A 47 0.85 14.18 63.92
C ASP A 47 0.55 15.67 63.64
N CYS A 48 0.82 16.12 62.41
CA CYS A 48 0.64 17.51 61.95
C CYS A 48 -0.24 17.63 60.70
N HIS A 49 -0.23 16.63 59.81
CA HIS A 49 -1.06 16.53 58.61
C HIS A 49 -1.19 15.07 58.17
N GLY A 50 -2.26 14.71 57.45
CA GLY A 50 -2.37 13.36 56.88
C GLY A 50 -1.18 12.97 55.97
N MET A 51 -1.04 11.68 55.66
CA MET A 51 0.00 11.16 54.76
C MET A 51 -0.60 10.40 53.57
N PRO A 52 -0.52 10.95 52.33
CA PRO A 52 -0.12 12.33 52.01
C PRO A 52 -1.09 13.37 52.59
N PRO A 53 -0.74 14.67 52.62
CA PRO A 53 -1.60 15.71 53.19
C PRO A 53 -3.02 15.69 52.63
N ILE A 54 -4.02 15.83 53.52
CA ILE A 54 -5.43 15.78 53.13
C ILE A 54 -5.79 17.11 52.46
N ASP A 55 -6.17 17.05 51.18
CA ASP A 55 -6.56 18.24 50.44
C ASP A 55 -7.96 18.73 50.87
N THR A 56 -8.04 19.96 51.36
CA THR A 56 -9.28 20.61 51.79
C THR A 56 -9.32 22.07 51.33
N ALA A 57 -10.52 22.62 51.07
CA ALA A 57 -10.66 23.99 50.51
C ALA A 57 -10.05 25.11 51.39
N TYR A 58 -9.88 24.85 52.69
CA TYR A 58 -9.29 25.72 53.71
C TYR A 58 -8.39 24.87 54.64
N ARG A 59 -7.59 25.50 55.51
CA ARG A 59 -6.79 24.76 56.50
C ARG A 59 -7.66 24.24 57.65
N ASN A 60 -7.82 22.93 57.74
CA ASN A 60 -8.58 22.25 58.78
C ASN A 60 -7.65 21.81 59.93
N VAL A 61 -7.81 22.42 61.10
CA VAL A 61 -6.97 22.15 62.29
C VAL A 61 -7.25 20.80 62.96
N THR A 62 -8.39 20.16 62.68
CA THR A 62 -8.78 18.87 63.27
C THR A 62 -8.30 17.68 62.45
N THR A 63 -8.22 17.81 61.12
CA THR A 63 -7.70 16.76 60.22
C THR A 63 -6.27 17.01 59.75
N GLY A 64 -5.69 18.17 60.07
CA GLY A 64 -4.41 18.64 59.52
C GLY A 64 -4.47 18.90 58.01
N GLY A 65 -5.66 18.94 57.40
CA GLY A 65 -5.85 19.18 55.97
C GLY A 65 -5.62 20.63 55.55
N PHE A 66 -5.25 20.85 54.30
CA PHE A 66 -5.07 22.19 53.72
C PHE A 66 -5.22 22.19 52.20
N LYS A 67 -5.23 23.39 51.59
CA LYS A 67 -5.51 23.56 50.16
C LYS A 67 -4.36 23.07 49.29
N GLY A 68 -4.61 22.07 48.44
CA GLY A 68 -3.62 21.49 47.55
C GLY A 68 -4.16 20.41 46.61
N SER A 69 -3.25 19.54 46.14
CA SER A 69 -3.54 18.36 45.32
C SER A 69 -2.62 17.18 45.67
N HIS A 70 -2.24 17.05 46.94
CA HIS A 70 -1.26 16.05 47.41
C HIS A 70 -1.81 14.61 47.32
N LEU A 71 -3.12 14.42 47.54
CA LEU A 71 -3.80 13.11 47.46
C LEU A 71 -3.69 12.46 46.06
N THR A 72 -3.46 13.25 45.01
CA THR A 72 -3.29 12.76 43.62
C THR A 72 -1.84 12.70 43.15
N HIS A 73 -0.88 13.27 43.90
CA HIS A 73 0.53 13.39 43.47
C HIS A 73 1.54 12.67 44.37
N ALA A 74 1.19 12.40 45.63
CA ALA A 74 2.04 11.72 46.61
C ALA A 74 1.38 10.40 47.09
N THR A 75 2.17 9.55 47.75
CA THR A 75 1.69 8.32 48.41
C THR A 75 1.98 8.39 49.91
N THR A 76 1.64 7.35 50.66
CA THR A 76 1.95 7.23 52.09
C THR A 76 3.47 7.19 52.38
N GLY A 77 4.32 6.93 51.39
CA GLY A 77 5.76 6.84 51.54
C GLY A 77 6.47 8.19 51.44
N GLN A 78 7.36 8.49 52.40
CA GLN A 78 8.15 9.74 52.49
C GLN A 78 8.93 10.07 51.22
N SER A 79 9.45 9.05 50.52
CA SER A 79 10.18 9.22 49.25
C SER A 79 9.30 9.70 48.08
N SER A 80 7.97 9.66 48.20
CA SER A 80 7.08 10.29 47.21
C SER A 80 7.07 11.82 47.33
N CYS A 81 7.22 12.34 48.56
CA CYS A 81 7.30 13.77 48.85
C CYS A 81 8.58 14.40 48.27
N GLU A 82 9.70 13.68 48.34
CA GLU A 82 11.04 14.13 47.92
C GLU A 82 11.08 14.65 46.46
N LYS A 83 10.20 14.11 45.59
CA LYS A 83 10.02 14.58 44.20
C LYS A 83 9.76 16.09 44.12
N CYS A 84 9.04 16.65 45.09
CA CYS A 84 8.67 18.05 45.16
C CYS A 84 9.34 18.77 46.34
N HIS A 85 9.43 18.12 47.52
CA HIS A 85 9.95 18.68 48.77
C HIS A 85 11.35 18.12 49.09
N ASN A 86 12.38 18.86 48.70
CA ASN A 86 13.79 18.49 48.92
C ASN A 86 14.10 18.24 50.42
N GLY A 87 14.65 17.08 50.75
CA GLY A 87 15.04 16.63 52.09
C GLY A 87 13.96 15.87 52.87
N SER A 88 12.71 15.87 52.40
CA SER A 88 11.56 15.23 53.10
C SER A 88 11.69 13.71 53.27
N SER A 89 12.50 13.05 52.43
CA SER A 89 12.87 11.63 52.58
C SER A 89 13.60 11.30 53.89
N THR A 90 14.11 12.30 54.61
CA THR A 90 14.86 12.11 55.87
C THR A 90 14.09 12.50 57.14
N PHE A 91 12.83 12.96 57.01
CA PHE A 91 11.94 13.39 58.10
C PHE A 91 12.65 14.11 59.26
N LYS A 92 13.39 15.16 58.94
CA LYS A 92 14.02 16.02 59.94
C LYS A 92 13.00 17.04 60.47
N THR A 93 13.18 17.42 61.73
CA THR A 93 12.41 18.50 62.38
C THR A 93 12.73 19.89 61.82
N ASP A 94 13.70 20.01 60.91
CA ASP A 94 13.91 21.22 60.11
C ASP A 94 12.72 21.54 59.19
N HIS A 95 11.82 20.60 58.90
CA HIS A 95 10.60 20.87 58.10
C HIS A 95 9.54 21.69 58.87
N SER A 96 9.57 21.70 60.21
CA SER A 96 8.60 22.42 61.05
C SER A 96 9.06 23.85 61.38
N ASN A 97 9.78 24.50 60.47
CA ASN A 97 10.32 25.86 60.61
C ASN A 97 9.42 26.98 60.05
N GLY A 98 8.19 26.65 59.62
CA GLY A 98 7.25 27.61 59.03
C GLY A 98 7.49 27.93 57.55
N PHE A 99 8.44 27.26 56.90
CA PHE A 99 8.68 27.38 55.45
C PHE A 99 8.27 26.10 54.71
N ILE A 100 7.99 26.24 53.42
CA ILE A 100 7.79 25.14 52.48
C ILE A 100 9.04 25.09 51.61
N HIS A 101 9.77 23.98 51.71
CA HIS A 101 10.94 23.70 50.90
C HIS A 101 10.50 22.99 49.62
N MET A 102 10.95 23.49 48.48
CA MET A 102 10.71 22.93 47.13
C MET A 102 12.05 22.53 46.50
N SER A 103 12.04 21.47 45.71
CA SER A 103 13.16 21.08 44.86
C SER A 103 13.44 22.16 43.81
N SER A 104 14.73 22.46 43.60
CA SER A 104 15.22 23.31 42.51
C SER A 104 15.04 22.66 41.12
N ASN A 105 14.72 21.37 41.07
CA ASN A 105 14.33 20.66 39.86
C ASN A 105 13.37 19.52 40.21
N ILE A 106 12.07 19.82 40.25
CA ILE A 106 10.99 18.89 40.62
C ILE A 106 11.09 17.61 39.79
N ASN A 107 11.07 16.46 40.49
CA ASN A 107 11.22 15.11 39.97
C ASN A 107 12.41 14.93 38.99
N ALA A 108 13.50 15.69 39.22
CA ALA A 108 14.70 15.71 38.39
C ALA A 108 14.43 15.92 36.89
N SER A 109 13.54 16.86 36.55
CA SER A 109 13.15 17.14 35.15
C SER A 109 14.37 17.34 34.21
N PRO A 110 14.38 16.72 33.02
CA PRO A 110 15.49 16.85 32.08
C PRO A 110 15.49 18.18 31.33
N SER A 111 14.38 18.94 31.34
CA SER A 111 14.29 20.28 30.75
C SER A 111 15.50 21.15 31.13
N PRO A 112 16.13 21.85 30.16
CA PRO A 112 17.19 22.82 30.45
C PRO A 112 16.75 23.87 31.48
N ALA A 113 15.48 24.29 31.44
CA ALA A 113 14.91 25.31 32.30
C ALA A 113 14.50 24.83 33.72
N LYS A 114 14.59 23.51 33.98
CA LYS A 114 14.25 22.82 35.25
C LYS A 114 12.77 22.89 35.64
N GLY A 115 12.27 21.80 36.23
CA GLY A 115 10.90 21.71 36.72
C GLY A 115 10.72 22.52 38.00
N VAL A 116 9.80 23.48 38.01
CA VAL A 116 9.63 24.43 39.12
C VAL A 116 8.16 24.67 39.47
N TYR A 117 7.90 25.00 40.74
CA TYR A 117 6.57 25.40 41.24
C TYR A 117 6.46 26.92 41.33
N SER A 118 5.98 27.54 40.24
CA SER A 118 5.74 28.98 40.09
C SER A 118 6.97 29.87 40.31
N THR A 119 6.77 31.19 40.31
CA THR A 119 7.80 32.19 40.63
C THR A 119 8.11 32.28 42.13
N LYS A 120 7.49 31.45 42.99
CA LYS A 120 7.77 31.39 44.44
C LYS A 120 9.17 30.88 44.78
N GLY A 121 9.82 30.15 43.86
CA GLY A 121 11.17 29.60 44.07
C GLY A 121 11.20 28.41 45.03
N VAL A 122 12.40 28.12 45.54
CA VAL A 122 12.70 26.90 46.34
C VAL A 122 12.30 26.99 47.82
N PHE A 123 11.95 28.18 48.32
CA PHE A 123 11.45 28.37 49.69
C PHE A 123 10.34 29.44 49.71
N PHE A 124 9.30 29.22 50.50
CA PHE A 124 8.26 30.24 50.76
C PHE A 124 7.52 29.95 52.07
N ASN A 125 6.90 30.98 52.66
CA ASN A 125 6.24 30.88 53.96
C ASN A 125 5.00 29.97 53.92
N GLN A 126 4.83 29.13 54.94
CA GLN A 126 3.55 28.50 55.26
C GLN A 126 2.56 29.57 55.71
N THR A 127 1.34 29.56 55.14
CA THR A 127 0.29 30.54 55.45
C THR A 127 -1.07 29.86 55.50
N SER A 128 -1.98 30.35 56.34
CA SER A 128 -3.32 29.74 56.52
C SER A 128 -4.26 29.94 55.33
N ASN A 129 -3.97 30.89 54.44
CA ASN A 129 -4.67 31.13 53.18
C ASN A 129 -3.65 31.30 52.04
N PRO A 130 -3.07 30.21 51.52
CA PRO A 130 -2.00 30.29 50.55
C PRO A 130 -2.51 30.66 49.16
N ILE A 131 -1.92 31.69 48.55
CA ILE A 131 -2.00 31.89 47.09
C ILE A 131 -1.18 30.75 46.46
N LEU A 132 -1.85 29.83 45.78
CA LEU A 132 -1.23 28.69 45.12
C LEU A 132 -0.76 29.04 43.70
N GLY A 133 0.16 28.24 43.16
CA GLY A 133 0.83 28.47 41.88
C GLY A 133 0.69 27.30 40.91
N THR A 134 1.31 27.44 39.74
CA THR A 134 1.41 26.40 38.70
C THR A 134 2.76 25.69 38.76
N CYS A 135 2.81 24.44 38.31
CA CYS A 135 4.07 23.79 37.92
C CYS A 135 4.39 24.12 36.46
N THR A 136 5.66 24.28 36.11
CA THR A 136 6.14 24.47 34.72
C THR A 136 7.41 23.67 34.50
N ASN A 137 7.68 23.20 33.27
CA ASN A 137 8.85 22.39 32.90
C ASN A 137 8.98 21.04 33.67
N VAL A 138 7.95 20.60 34.39
CA VAL A 138 7.97 19.35 35.17
C VAL A 138 7.72 18.15 34.25
N ASN A 139 8.58 17.13 34.33
CA ASN A 139 8.50 15.93 33.48
C ASN A 139 7.16 15.16 33.62
N CYS A 140 6.58 15.08 34.83
CA CYS A 140 5.26 14.48 35.08
C CYS A 140 4.10 15.16 34.33
N HIS A 141 4.30 16.39 33.85
CA HIS A 141 3.31 17.19 33.12
C HIS A 141 3.82 17.54 31.71
N PHE A 142 4.64 16.66 31.12
CA PHE A 142 5.17 16.79 29.74
C PHE A 142 5.91 18.11 29.49
N GLU A 143 6.51 18.66 30.54
CA GLU A 143 7.22 19.95 30.56
C GLU A 143 6.34 21.20 30.29
N THR A 144 5.02 21.02 30.22
CA THR A 144 4.05 22.12 30.07
C THR A 144 3.86 22.93 31.35
N THR A 145 3.14 24.06 31.26
CA THR A 145 2.61 24.78 32.43
C THR A 145 1.27 24.17 32.82
N THR A 146 1.15 23.70 34.06
CA THR A 146 -0.07 23.10 34.61
C THR A 146 -1.13 24.16 34.96
N PRO A 147 -2.39 23.73 35.21
CA PRO A 147 -3.32 24.48 36.04
C PRO A 147 -2.74 24.84 37.42
N VAL A 148 -3.41 25.76 38.12
CA VAL A 148 -3.04 26.15 39.48
C VAL A 148 -3.30 25.00 40.45
N TRP A 149 -2.35 24.69 41.34
CA TRP A 149 -2.47 23.68 42.38
C TRP A 149 -3.77 23.86 43.18
N SER A 150 -4.47 22.77 43.51
CA SER A 150 -5.88 22.71 43.97
C SER A 150 -6.97 23.05 42.93
N SER A 151 -6.66 23.07 41.64
CA SER A 151 -7.69 23.01 40.59
C SER A 151 -8.45 21.68 40.64
N THR A 152 -9.59 21.62 39.92
CA THR A 152 -10.29 20.36 39.63
C THR A 152 -9.33 19.30 39.09
N THR A 153 -9.47 18.08 39.56
CA THR A 153 -8.70 16.91 39.08
C THR A 153 -9.19 16.48 37.71
N PHE A 154 -8.26 16.14 36.81
CA PHE A 154 -8.57 15.55 35.50
C PHE A 154 -9.36 14.24 35.63
N ALA A 155 -10.35 14.05 34.76
CA ALA A 155 -11.18 12.85 34.72
C ALA A 155 -10.89 11.98 33.50
N SER A 156 -10.93 10.66 33.69
CA SER A 156 -10.92 9.70 32.58
C SER A 156 -12.35 9.47 32.07
N PRO A 157 -12.61 9.42 30.75
CA PRO A 157 -11.66 9.56 29.64
C PRO A 157 -11.51 11.00 29.11
N THR A 158 -12.25 11.98 29.66
CA THR A 158 -12.41 13.33 29.08
C THR A 158 -11.12 14.13 29.00
N ASP A 159 -10.27 14.07 30.03
CA ASP A 159 -9.07 14.90 30.16
C ASP A 159 -7.79 14.21 29.71
N CYS A 160 -7.88 13.03 29.07
CA CYS A 160 -6.74 12.43 28.37
C CYS A 160 -6.14 13.39 27.32
N GLY A 161 -7.00 14.27 26.75
CA GLY A 161 -6.63 15.35 25.83
C GLY A 161 -5.65 16.39 26.39
N GLN A 162 -5.54 16.53 27.72
CA GLN A 162 -4.65 17.50 28.36
C GLN A 162 -3.17 17.07 28.31
N CYS A 163 -2.92 15.76 28.15
CA CYS A 163 -1.58 15.16 28.05
C CYS A 163 -1.30 14.59 26.65
N HIS A 164 -2.32 14.06 25.97
CA HIS A 164 -2.20 13.45 24.65
C HIS A 164 -3.04 14.23 23.63
N GLY A 165 -2.43 14.65 22.51
CA GLY A 165 -3.21 14.99 21.33
C GLY A 165 -4.03 13.76 20.86
N ALA A 166 -5.20 13.99 20.28
CA ALA A 166 -6.05 12.93 19.70
C ALA A 166 -6.36 13.23 18.22
N PRO A 167 -5.72 12.54 17.25
CA PRO A 167 -4.59 11.60 17.41
C PRO A 167 -3.34 12.30 17.99
N PRO A 168 -2.30 11.56 18.43
CA PRO A 168 -1.05 12.15 18.93
C PRO A 168 -0.26 12.79 17.78
N SER A 169 -0.69 13.99 17.41
CA SER A 169 -0.35 14.78 16.22
C SER A 169 0.91 15.64 16.37
N GLY A 170 1.54 15.65 17.56
CA GLY A 170 2.60 16.62 17.87
C GLY A 170 2.06 18.06 17.98
N THR A 171 0.92 18.24 18.65
CA THR A 171 0.25 19.56 18.81
C THR A 171 -0.14 19.90 20.25
N GLY A 172 0.45 19.24 21.25
CA GLY A 172 0.57 19.85 22.59
C GLY A 172 1.53 21.05 22.48
N PRO A 173 1.30 22.20 23.14
CA PRO A 173 2.12 23.39 22.97
C PRO A 173 3.62 23.13 23.18
N GLY A 174 4.40 23.16 22.10
CA GLY A 174 5.86 22.93 22.10
C GLY A 174 6.31 21.48 21.82
N TYR A 175 5.43 20.49 21.73
CA TYR A 175 5.80 19.10 21.44
C TYR A 175 5.59 18.73 19.97
N THR A 176 6.65 18.74 19.15
CA THR A 176 6.61 18.26 17.74
C THR A 176 7.10 16.81 17.59
N GLY A 177 7.17 16.06 18.70
CA GLY A 177 7.75 14.72 18.75
C GLY A 177 6.86 13.63 18.15
N GLY A 178 7.50 12.66 17.49
CA GLY A 178 6.81 11.68 16.64
C GLY A 178 6.39 12.30 15.30
N ASN A 179 7.25 12.14 14.28
CA ASN A 179 7.05 12.71 12.95
C ASN A 179 5.61 12.50 12.44
N ALA A 180 4.89 13.60 12.16
CA ALA A 180 3.43 13.67 12.12
C ALA A 180 2.76 12.71 11.11
N GLY A 181 3.51 12.17 10.15
CA GLY A 181 3.02 11.14 9.23
C GLY A 181 2.69 9.79 9.88
N SER A 182 3.41 9.33 10.91
CA SER A 182 3.30 7.93 11.36
C SER A 182 2.03 7.60 12.15
N HIS A 183 1.59 8.45 13.10
CA HIS A 183 0.26 8.25 13.72
C HIS A 183 -0.85 8.52 12.72
N THR A 184 -0.75 9.61 11.94
CA THR A 184 -1.74 9.96 10.91
C THR A 184 -2.02 8.82 9.95
N ARG A 185 -0.98 8.11 9.45
CA ARG A 185 -1.15 6.92 8.58
C ARG A 185 -1.88 5.77 9.27
N HIS A 186 -1.54 5.46 10.52
CA HIS A 186 -2.26 4.41 11.27
C HIS A 186 -3.72 4.82 11.54
N ASN A 187 -3.99 6.10 11.80
CA ASN A 187 -5.33 6.64 12.01
C ASN A 187 -6.26 6.54 10.78
N LEU A 188 -5.74 6.31 9.57
CA LEU A 188 -6.54 6.04 8.37
C LEU A 188 -7.21 4.65 8.39
N TYR A 189 -6.71 3.73 9.23
CA TYR A 189 -7.25 2.38 9.42
C TYR A 189 -7.77 2.16 10.85
N TYR A 190 -7.11 2.77 11.83
CA TYR A 190 -7.41 2.75 13.26
C TYR A 190 -7.86 4.14 13.73
N ALA A 191 -9.03 4.60 13.27
CA ALA A 191 -9.60 5.88 13.64
C ALA A 191 -10.18 5.89 15.07
N GLY A 192 -9.89 6.95 15.83
CA GLY A 192 -10.37 7.15 17.21
C GLY A 192 -9.30 6.94 18.29
N ALA A 193 -9.39 7.68 19.41
CA ALA A 193 -8.41 7.62 20.50
C ALA A 193 -8.42 6.27 21.25
N ASN A 194 -9.57 5.58 21.28
CA ASN A 194 -9.71 4.21 21.76
C ASN A 194 -8.84 3.21 20.98
N GLN A 195 -8.41 3.53 19.75
CA GLN A 195 -7.57 2.65 18.95
C GLN A 195 -6.07 2.75 19.29
N CYS A 196 -5.64 3.70 20.15
CA CYS A 196 -4.25 3.78 20.62
C CYS A 196 -3.78 2.47 21.29
N VAL A 197 -4.70 1.70 21.87
CA VAL A 197 -4.44 0.37 22.47
C VAL A 197 -3.92 -0.66 21.46
N LYS A 198 -4.05 -0.40 20.14
CA LYS A 198 -3.47 -1.24 19.07
C LYS A 198 -1.93 -1.21 19.02
N CYS A 199 -1.32 -0.20 19.62
CA CYS A 199 0.14 -0.07 19.73
C CYS A 199 0.63 0.12 21.16
N HIS A 200 -0.21 0.62 22.09
CA HIS A 200 0.17 0.94 23.46
C HIS A 200 -0.61 0.13 24.50
N THR A 201 -0.17 0.22 25.77
CA THR A 201 -0.93 -0.27 26.91
C THR A 201 -2.19 0.57 27.11
N ASP A 202 -3.31 -0.07 27.44
CA ASP A 202 -4.50 0.62 27.92
C ASP A 202 -4.37 0.89 29.42
N HIS A 203 -4.40 2.17 29.82
CA HIS A 203 -4.33 2.61 31.22
C HIS A 203 -5.71 2.95 31.80
N THR A 204 -6.80 2.90 31.02
CA THR A 204 -8.14 3.31 31.47
C THR A 204 -8.70 2.44 32.60
N ALA A 205 -8.24 1.18 32.70
CA ALA A 205 -8.60 0.24 33.76
C ALA A 205 -7.72 0.35 35.03
N GLU A 206 -6.73 1.25 35.08
CA GLU A 206 -5.89 1.44 36.27
C GLU A 206 -6.64 2.21 37.37
N ALA A 207 -6.51 1.75 38.62
CA ALA A 207 -7.14 2.38 39.80
C ALA A 207 -6.70 3.84 40.05
N ASN A 208 -5.60 4.28 39.43
CA ASN A 208 -5.29 5.67 39.18
C ASN A 208 -4.86 5.81 37.72
N THR A 209 -5.81 6.10 36.83
CA THR A 209 -5.62 6.17 35.37
C THR A 209 -4.47 7.08 34.92
N PHE A 210 -4.13 8.11 35.70
CA PHE A 210 -3.07 9.06 35.38
C PHE A 210 -1.71 8.69 36.01
N ALA A 211 -1.60 7.59 36.76
CA ALA A 211 -0.36 7.18 37.42
C ALA A 211 0.81 6.95 36.45
N HIS A 212 0.53 6.53 35.21
CA HIS A 212 1.55 6.35 34.18
C HIS A 212 2.32 7.66 33.86
N ALA A 213 1.68 8.83 33.94
CA ALA A 213 2.32 10.13 33.71
C ALA A 213 3.37 10.50 34.79
N THR A 214 3.27 9.94 36.00
CA THR A 214 4.18 10.24 37.13
C THR A 214 5.58 9.64 36.99
N SER A 215 5.91 9.06 35.83
CA SER A 215 7.02 8.12 35.69
C SER A 215 7.79 8.25 34.37
N LEU A 216 9.12 8.20 34.46
CA LEU A 216 10.05 8.18 33.32
C LEU A 216 10.10 6.79 32.64
N ARG A 217 8.93 6.19 32.38
CA ARG A 217 8.84 4.90 31.69
C ARG A 217 9.08 5.09 30.20
N ASN A 218 9.75 4.11 29.57
CA ASN A 218 9.74 4.00 28.11
C ASN A 218 8.29 3.86 27.62
N ILE A 219 7.92 4.55 26.54
CA ILE A 219 6.67 4.23 25.84
C ILE A 219 6.84 2.82 25.26
N VAL A 220 6.09 1.86 25.81
CA VAL A 220 6.04 0.51 25.27
C VAL A 220 5.18 0.55 24.01
N VAL A 221 5.76 0.07 22.91
CA VAL A 221 5.05 -0.21 21.66
C VAL A 221 4.91 -1.72 21.55
N ALA A 222 3.69 -2.22 21.69
CA ALA A 222 3.32 -3.61 21.58
C ALA A 222 2.25 -3.74 20.47
N PRO A 223 2.66 -3.94 19.20
CA PRO A 223 1.73 -3.96 18.07
C PRO A 223 0.69 -5.07 18.18
N ARG A 224 -0.54 -4.76 17.75
CA ARG A 224 -1.68 -5.69 17.77
C ARG A 224 -2.40 -5.76 16.43
N ASP A 225 -3.07 -6.88 16.22
CA ASP A 225 -3.94 -7.11 15.07
C ASP A 225 -5.31 -6.37 15.21
N PRO A 226 -6.16 -6.39 14.18
CA PRO A 226 -7.51 -5.80 14.25
C PRO A 226 -8.41 -6.39 15.35
N ALA A 227 -8.16 -7.61 15.85
CA ALA A 227 -8.87 -8.20 16.98
C ALA A 227 -8.34 -7.73 18.35
N GLY A 228 -7.09 -7.27 18.44
CA GLY A 228 -6.41 -6.86 19.68
C GLY A 228 -5.38 -7.86 20.21
N THR A 229 -5.15 -8.96 19.50
CA THR A 229 -4.08 -9.93 19.78
C THR A 229 -2.72 -9.28 19.54
N LEU A 230 -1.73 -9.56 20.40
CA LEU A 230 -0.34 -9.16 20.14
C LEU A 230 0.16 -9.80 18.83
N ALA A 231 0.66 -8.98 17.91
CA ALA A 231 0.99 -9.39 16.54
C ALA A 231 2.20 -8.61 16.00
N GLY A 232 3.35 -9.28 15.95
CA GLY A 232 4.62 -8.69 15.55
C GLY A 232 5.41 -8.09 16.71
N SER A 233 6.39 -7.25 16.40
CA SER A 233 7.29 -6.61 17.36
C SER A 233 7.69 -5.20 16.94
N TYR A 234 8.20 -4.43 17.89
CA TYR A 234 8.86 -3.14 17.67
C TYR A 234 10.20 -3.14 18.41
N THR A 235 11.28 -2.78 17.71
CA THR A 235 12.65 -2.83 18.25
C THR A 235 13.11 -1.55 18.95
N GLY A 236 12.31 -0.48 18.92
CA GLY A 236 12.72 0.85 19.35
C GLY A 236 12.71 1.00 20.87
N SER A 237 13.74 1.66 21.40
CA SER A 237 13.89 1.96 22.82
C SER A 237 14.20 3.45 23.03
N GLY A 238 13.57 4.06 24.03
CA GLY A 238 13.76 5.47 24.37
C GLY A 238 12.79 5.96 25.43
N ALA A 239 13.31 6.56 26.50
CA ALA A 239 12.54 7.13 27.62
C ALA A 239 11.97 8.53 27.33
N ASN A 240 11.98 8.94 26.06
CA ASN A 240 12.16 10.34 25.65
C ASN A 240 10.92 10.93 24.96
N PHE A 241 9.75 10.74 25.58
CA PHE A 241 8.49 11.37 25.15
C PHE A 241 8.37 12.86 25.52
N LEU A 242 9.34 13.39 26.27
CA LEU A 242 9.39 14.78 26.72
C LEU A 242 9.95 15.71 25.62
N PRO A 243 9.43 16.95 25.47
CA PRO A 243 9.93 17.91 24.48
C PRO A 243 11.46 18.12 24.52
N SER A 244 12.03 18.31 25.71
CA SER A 244 13.49 18.50 25.91
C SER A 244 14.36 17.33 25.47
N ARG A 245 13.76 16.16 25.23
CA ARG A 245 14.43 14.92 24.82
C ARG A 245 14.09 14.49 23.39
N GLN A 246 13.34 15.29 22.63
CA GLN A 246 12.91 14.95 21.26
C GLN A 246 14.09 14.63 20.32
N ALA A 247 15.19 15.38 20.39
CA ALA A 247 16.41 15.10 19.61
C ALA A 247 17.16 13.80 20.01
N SER A 248 16.73 13.15 21.10
CA SER A 248 17.25 11.86 21.59
C SER A 248 16.21 10.73 21.43
N GLN A 249 15.22 10.90 20.55
CA GLN A 249 14.29 9.84 20.15
C GLN A 249 14.91 8.98 19.04
N SER A 250 15.15 7.70 19.31
CA SER A 250 15.50 6.71 18.29
C SER A 250 14.24 5.91 17.91
N PHE A 251 13.88 5.91 16.63
CA PHE A 251 12.72 5.18 16.12
C PHE A 251 13.11 3.75 15.74
N GLY A 252 12.37 2.78 16.27
CA GLY A 252 12.58 1.36 15.99
C GLY A 252 11.98 0.89 14.68
N THR A 253 12.21 -0.37 14.39
CA THR A 253 11.60 -1.11 13.29
C THR A 253 10.44 -1.98 13.77
N CYS A 254 9.33 -1.96 13.02
CA CYS A 254 8.19 -2.86 13.16
C CYS A 254 8.43 -4.10 12.29
N SER A 255 8.17 -5.30 12.81
CA SER A 255 8.26 -6.56 12.04
C SER A 255 7.22 -7.59 12.48
N GLY A 256 7.03 -8.65 11.69
CA GLY A 256 6.21 -9.82 12.08
C GLY A 256 4.70 -9.58 12.16
N THR A 257 4.17 -8.52 11.56
CA THR A 257 2.73 -8.20 11.52
C THR A 257 2.20 -8.18 10.08
N TYR A 258 0.95 -8.61 9.89
CA TYR A 258 0.30 -8.67 8.57
C TYR A 258 0.32 -7.32 7.84
N CYS A 259 0.09 -6.21 8.56
CA CYS A 259 0.02 -4.86 7.98
C CYS A 259 1.39 -4.32 7.50
N HIS A 260 2.49 -4.97 7.88
CA HIS A 260 3.85 -4.69 7.40
C HIS A 260 4.48 -5.97 6.84
N SER A 261 3.72 -6.65 5.99
CA SER A 261 4.10 -7.87 5.29
C SER A 261 3.96 -7.71 3.78
N ASN A 262 4.43 -8.69 3.02
CA ASN A 262 4.24 -8.75 1.57
C ASN A 262 2.79 -9.07 1.13
N GLY A 263 1.86 -9.28 2.07
CA GLY A 263 0.45 -9.56 1.83
C GLY A 263 0.13 -10.96 1.29
N GLN A 264 1.14 -11.83 1.07
CA GLN A 264 0.92 -13.12 0.40
C GLN A 264 0.16 -14.15 1.24
N SER A 265 0.18 -14.03 2.57
CA SER A 265 -0.43 -14.99 3.48
C SER A 265 -1.41 -14.33 4.45
N ALA A 266 -2.60 -14.92 4.59
CA ALA A 266 -3.61 -14.54 5.57
C ALA A 266 -3.26 -15.01 7.00
N THR A 267 -2.32 -15.96 7.13
CA THR A 267 -1.81 -16.52 8.39
C THR A 267 -0.31 -16.30 8.51
N GLY A 268 0.23 -16.35 9.74
CA GLY A 268 1.68 -16.28 9.96
C GLY A 268 2.42 -17.53 9.43
N PRO A 269 3.75 -17.45 9.23
CA PRO A 269 4.62 -16.30 9.49
C PRO A 269 4.47 -15.21 8.42
N TYR A 270 4.40 -13.95 8.85
CA TYR A 270 4.34 -12.79 7.95
C TYR A 270 5.76 -12.37 7.56
N SER A 271 6.06 -12.39 6.26
CA SER A 271 7.40 -12.08 5.73
C SER A 271 7.42 -10.73 5.01
N HIS A 272 8.27 -9.82 5.47
CA HIS A 272 8.84 -8.70 4.72
C HIS A 272 10.05 -8.11 5.48
N THR A 273 10.85 -7.28 4.82
CA THR A 273 11.81 -6.37 5.47
C THR A 273 11.11 -5.51 6.52
N ALA A 274 11.70 -5.41 7.72
CA ALA A 274 11.16 -4.64 8.84
C ALA A 274 11.09 -3.13 8.52
N ILE A 275 9.98 -2.49 8.88
CA ILE A 275 9.68 -1.10 8.52
C ILE A 275 10.06 -0.16 9.67
N GLN A 276 10.96 0.80 9.44
CA GLN A 276 11.32 1.78 10.47
C GLN A 276 10.18 2.78 10.70
N TRP A 277 9.84 3.04 11.96
CA TRP A 277 8.85 4.05 12.33
C TRP A 277 9.33 5.46 11.90
N GLY A 278 8.39 6.29 11.43
CA GLY A 278 8.70 7.60 10.83
C GLY A 278 9.21 7.59 9.38
N SER A 279 9.47 6.41 8.79
CA SER A 279 9.90 6.28 7.39
C SER A 279 8.78 6.59 6.38
N THR A 280 9.12 6.65 5.09
CA THR A 280 8.15 6.71 3.98
C THR A 280 8.21 5.41 3.19
N THR A 281 7.04 4.88 2.85
CA THR A 281 6.86 3.61 2.13
C THR A 281 6.26 3.84 0.74
N THR A 282 6.65 2.99 -0.20
CA THR A 282 6.07 2.84 -1.55
C THR A 282 5.49 1.43 -1.71
N CYS A 283 4.81 1.14 -2.82
CA CYS A 283 4.42 -0.24 -3.14
C CYS A 283 5.62 -1.21 -3.13
N THR A 284 6.79 -0.75 -3.60
CA THR A 284 8.05 -1.52 -3.60
C THR A 284 8.72 -1.61 -2.22
N THR A 285 8.05 -1.15 -1.16
CA THR A 285 8.48 -1.28 0.25
C THR A 285 7.71 -2.40 0.98
N CYS A 286 6.82 -3.11 0.29
CA CYS A 286 6.12 -4.32 0.78
C CYS A 286 5.99 -5.40 -0.30
N HIS A 287 5.77 -5.00 -1.55
CA HIS A 287 5.73 -5.88 -2.72
C HIS A 287 7.00 -5.68 -3.58
N ASP A 288 7.21 -6.53 -4.57
CA ASP A 288 8.33 -6.41 -5.49
C ASP A 288 8.09 -5.32 -6.55
N GLY A 289 9.15 -4.92 -7.25
CA GLY A 289 9.03 -4.18 -8.51
C GLY A 289 8.37 -5.01 -9.62
N ALA A 290 7.71 -4.33 -10.56
CA ALA A 290 6.80 -4.93 -11.56
C ALA A 290 7.41 -5.99 -12.51
N ALA A 291 8.74 -6.13 -12.57
CA ALA A 291 9.41 -7.18 -13.36
C ALA A 291 9.61 -8.51 -12.60
N ALA A 292 9.36 -8.55 -11.28
CA ALA A 292 9.65 -9.69 -10.42
C ALA A 292 8.52 -10.75 -10.39
N ILE A 293 8.84 -11.89 -9.79
CA ILE A 293 7.97 -13.09 -9.74
C ILE A 293 7.80 -13.67 -8.33
N THR A 294 8.30 -12.98 -7.31
CA THR A 294 8.52 -13.51 -5.95
C THR A 294 7.41 -13.13 -4.96
N SER A 295 7.32 -11.88 -4.53
CA SER A 295 6.19 -11.43 -3.69
C SER A 295 4.95 -11.08 -4.50
N LEU A 296 5.13 -10.60 -5.74
CA LEU A 296 4.09 -10.59 -6.76
C LEU A 296 4.07 -11.96 -7.47
N SER A 297 2.91 -12.63 -7.52
CA SER A 297 2.81 -13.94 -8.21
C SER A 297 3.25 -13.81 -9.67
N GLY A 298 4.06 -14.75 -10.19
CA GLY A 298 4.80 -14.59 -11.45
C GLY A 298 4.00 -14.29 -12.72
N LYS A 299 2.66 -14.37 -12.68
CA LYS A 299 1.75 -13.90 -13.75
C LYS A 299 1.63 -12.37 -13.79
N HIS A 300 1.94 -11.67 -12.69
CA HIS A 300 2.08 -10.21 -12.67
C HIS A 300 3.15 -9.75 -13.65
N GLN A 301 4.32 -10.39 -13.68
CA GLN A 301 5.42 -10.04 -14.59
C GLN A 301 4.93 -9.88 -16.05
N LYS A 302 4.06 -10.77 -16.55
CA LYS A 302 3.53 -10.66 -17.91
C LYS A 302 2.74 -9.37 -18.15
N HIS A 303 1.97 -8.93 -17.17
CA HIS A 303 1.06 -7.79 -17.25
C HIS A 303 1.75 -6.46 -16.93
N VAL A 304 2.55 -6.42 -15.86
CA VAL A 304 3.07 -5.15 -15.30
C VAL A 304 4.56 -4.90 -15.57
N SER A 305 5.33 -5.86 -16.07
CA SER A 305 6.75 -5.65 -16.40
C SER A 305 6.93 -4.57 -17.46
N THR A 306 7.92 -3.69 -17.25
CA THR A 306 8.33 -2.61 -18.18
C THR A 306 8.88 -3.11 -19.51
N SER A 307 9.24 -4.39 -19.61
CA SER A 307 9.64 -5.06 -20.86
C SER A 307 8.48 -5.70 -21.63
N LEU A 308 7.27 -5.71 -21.07
CA LEU A 308 6.08 -6.39 -21.61
C LEU A 308 4.91 -5.40 -21.72
N TYR A 309 3.70 -5.74 -21.25
CA TYR A 309 2.50 -4.88 -21.41
C TYR A 309 2.51 -3.59 -20.56
N GLN A 310 3.33 -3.51 -19.51
CA GLN A 310 3.48 -2.33 -18.63
C GLN A 310 2.18 -1.78 -18.03
N PHE A 311 1.17 -2.64 -17.80
CA PHE A 311 -0.08 -2.21 -17.16
C PHE A 311 0.18 -1.69 -15.74
N ARG A 312 -0.60 -0.68 -15.31
CA ARG A 312 -0.52 -0.10 -13.96
C ARG A 312 -1.30 -0.95 -12.99
N CYS A 313 -0.95 -0.90 -11.70
CA CYS A 313 -1.70 -1.61 -10.65
C CYS A 313 -3.19 -1.23 -10.67
N SER A 314 -3.51 0.04 -10.96
CA SER A 314 -4.89 0.54 -11.08
C SER A 314 -5.70 -0.06 -12.22
N ASN A 315 -5.09 -0.69 -13.23
CA ASN A 315 -5.84 -1.38 -14.27
C ASN A 315 -6.60 -2.60 -13.73
N CYS A 316 -6.10 -3.24 -12.65
CA CYS A 316 -6.70 -4.43 -12.04
C CYS A 316 -7.12 -4.25 -10.56
N HIS A 317 -6.58 -3.26 -9.86
CA HIS A 317 -6.83 -2.99 -8.44
C HIS A 317 -7.42 -1.59 -8.23
N TYR A 318 -8.30 -1.14 -9.12
CA TYR A 318 -8.76 0.25 -9.25
C TYR A 318 -9.33 0.84 -7.95
N ASP A 319 -10.13 0.06 -7.21
CA ASP A 319 -10.76 0.50 -5.95
C ASP A 319 -9.75 0.54 -4.78
N THR A 320 -8.68 -0.25 -4.85
CA THR A 320 -7.57 -0.25 -3.89
C THR A 320 -6.56 0.85 -4.20
N THR A 321 -6.31 1.14 -5.48
CA THR A 321 -5.39 2.15 -5.99
C THR A 321 -5.87 2.63 -7.38
N ASN A 322 -6.38 3.85 -7.47
CA ASN A 322 -6.90 4.40 -8.73
C ASN A 322 -5.81 5.01 -9.63
N ASP A 323 -4.65 5.36 -9.07
CA ASP A 323 -3.47 5.87 -9.77
C ASP A 323 -2.40 4.78 -10.02
N GLY A 324 -2.43 3.67 -9.29
CA GLY A 324 -1.39 2.64 -9.31
C GLY A 324 -0.10 3.04 -8.58
N SER A 325 -0.14 4.09 -7.75
CA SER A 325 1.00 4.61 -6.99
C SER A 325 0.68 4.94 -5.51
N THR A 326 -0.58 5.16 -5.17
CA THR A 326 -1.07 5.42 -3.81
C THR A 326 -2.25 4.52 -3.47
N ILE A 327 -2.47 4.24 -2.18
CA ILE A 327 -3.59 3.42 -1.73
C ILE A 327 -4.83 4.33 -1.56
N SER A 328 -5.84 4.10 -2.40
CA SER A 328 -7.13 4.80 -2.38
C SER A 328 -8.07 4.24 -1.31
N SER A 329 -7.94 2.95 -0.97
CA SER A 329 -8.73 2.30 0.08
C SER A 329 -7.90 1.30 0.89
N TYR A 330 -7.56 1.68 2.13
CA TYR A 330 -6.85 0.79 3.06
C TYR A 330 -7.68 -0.43 3.46
N ALA A 331 -9.02 -0.29 3.48
CA ALA A 331 -9.96 -1.39 3.69
C ALA A 331 -9.97 -2.43 2.56
N LEU A 332 -9.42 -2.10 1.38
CA LEU A 332 -9.23 -3.00 0.23
C LEU A 332 -7.76 -3.36 -0.02
N HIS A 333 -6.87 -3.11 0.95
CA HIS A 333 -5.43 -3.40 0.84
C HIS A 333 -4.91 -4.29 1.98
N VAL A 334 -5.34 -4.05 3.22
CA VAL A 334 -4.91 -4.79 4.42
C VAL A 334 -6.10 -5.49 5.08
N ASN A 335 -6.78 -6.32 4.30
CA ASN A 335 -8.01 -7.05 4.64
C ASN A 335 -7.89 -8.59 4.51
N LYS A 336 -6.72 -9.10 4.10
CA LYS A 336 -6.41 -10.53 3.82
C LYS A 336 -7.05 -11.12 2.56
N THR A 337 -7.67 -10.31 1.69
CA THR A 337 -8.20 -10.76 0.38
C THR A 337 -7.34 -10.25 -0.79
N LYS A 338 -7.69 -10.69 -2.00
CA LYS A 338 -7.04 -10.29 -3.26
C LYS A 338 -8.07 -9.53 -4.10
N ASP A 339 -8.36 -8.32 -3.65
CA ASP A 339 -9.38 -7.44 -4.23
C ASP A 339 -8.95 -6.97 -5.62
N VAL A 340 -9.72 -7.35 -6.64
CA VAL A 340 -9.45 -7.05 -8.06
C VAL A 340 -10.70 -6.41 -8.64
N THR A 341 -10.68 -5.09 -8.77
CA THR A 341 -11.64 -4.33 -9.57
C THR A 341 -10.91 -3.71 -10.74
N PHE A 342 -11.34 -4.06 -11.95
CA PHE A 342 -10.76 -3.53 -13.18
C PHE A 342 -11.12 -2.06 -13.40
N ASP A 343 -10.19 -1.30 -13.98
CA ASP A 343 -10.38 0.10 -14.36
C ASP A 343 -11.60 0.27 -15.29
N PRO A 344 -12.55 1.19 -15.00
CA PRO A 344 -13.69 1.53 -15.87
C PRO A 344 -13.35 1.69 -17.36
N ALA A 345 -12.12 2.12 -17.70
CA ALA A 345 -11.68 2.25 -19.08
C ALA A 345 -11.51 0.91 -19.83
N ILE A 346 -11.31 -0.22 -19.13
CA ILE A 346 -11.05 -1.55 -19.73
C ILE A 346 -12.09 -2.63 -19.39
N ARG A 347 -13.05 -2.32 -18.50
CA ARG A 347 -14.14 -3.24 -18.11
C ARG A 347 -15.49 -2.92 -18.75
N THR A 348 -16.40 -3.88 -18.63
CA THR A 348 -17.83 -3.77 -18.88
C THR A 348 -18.62 -3.85 -17.57
N SER A 349 -19.94 -3.74 -17.65
CA SER A 349 -20.86 -4.08 -16.55
C SER A 349 -20.86 -5.57 -16.18
N THR A 350 -20.27 -6.46 -17.00
CA THR A 350 -20.20 -7.90 -16.76
C THR A 350 -18.77 -8.43 -16.57
N SER A 351 -17.78 -7.55 -16.42
CA SER A 351 -16.41 -7.97 -16.09
C SER A 351 -16.30 -8.35 -14.61
N SER A 352 -15.63 -9.46 -14.32
CA SER A 352 -15.45 -9.93 -12.95
C SER A 352 -14.14 -10.69 -12.76
N TRP A 353 -13.74 -10.79 -11.49
CA TRP A 353 -12.69 -11.66 -10.99
C TRP A 353 -13.29 -12.53 -9.88
N ASN A 354 -13.14 -13.85 -9.98
CA ASN A 354 -13.72 -14.81 -9.02
C ASN A 354 -12.67 -15.46 -8.09
N GLY A 355 -11.44 -14.92 -8.05
CA GLY A 355 -10.32 -15.50 -7.31
C GLY A 355 -9.39 -16.40 -8.15
N SER A 356 -9.81 -16.83 -9.34
CA SER A 356 -8.99 -17.62 -10.27
C SER A 356 -9.08 -17.23 -11.74
N GLN A 357 -10.17 -16.59 -12.18
CA GLN A 357 -10.48 -16.27 -13.58
C GLN A 357 -10.83 -14.80 -13.78
N CYS A 358 -10.32 -14.24 -14.88
CA CYS A 358 -10.73 -12.96 -15.44
C CYS A 358 -11.82 -13.19 -16.49
N VAL A 359 -12.93 -12.45 -16.39
CA VAL A 359 -14.12 -12.61 -17.26
C VAL A 359 -14.46 -11.27 -17.92
N ASN A 360 -14.83 -11.30 -19.21
CA ASN A 360 -15.34 -10.16 -19.99
C ASN A 360 -14.47 -8.87 -19.92
N ILE A 361 -13.15 -8.98 -19.87
CA ILE A 361 -12.20 -7.85 -19.81
C ILE A 361 -11.54 -7.62 -21.17
N TYR A 362 -11.47 -6.36 -21.63
CA TYR A 362 -10.92 -5.96 -22.95
C TYR A 362 -9.61 -6.66 -23.35
N CYS A 363 -8.70 -6.87 -22.39
CA CYS A 363 -7.38 -7.46 -22.63
C CYS A 363 -7.39 -8.96 -22.93
N HIS A 364 -8.42 -9.69 -22.48
CA HIS A 364 -8.62 -11.11 -22.77
C HIS A 364 -9.75 -11.26 -23.78
N GLY A 365 -9.41 -10.98 -25.04
CA GLY A 365 -10.28 -11.22 -26.19
C GLY A 365 -9.68 -10.67 -27.47
N ASN A 366 -10.49 -10.59 -28.52
CA ASN A 366 -10.05 -10.31 -29.90
C ASN A 366 -9.46 -8.90 -30.19
N GLY A 367 -9.25 -8.08 -29.15
CA GLY A 367 -8.70 -6.72 -29.21
C GLY A 367 -9.60 -5.66 -29.88
N GLN A 368 -10.76 -6.06 -30.41
CA GLN A 368 -11.61 -5.22 -31.29
C GLN A 368 -12.90 -4.72 -30.63
N SER A 369 -13.34 -5.30 -29.51
CA SER A 369 -14.50 -4.81 -28.74
C SER A 369 -14.17 -4.68 -27.26
N LEU A 370 -14.89 -3.79 -26.57
CA LEU A 370 -14.95 -3.79 -25.09
C LEU A 370 -15.77 -4.94 -24.53
N THR A 371 -16.52 -5.68 -25.37
CA THR A 371 -17.36 -6.83 -24.98
C THR A 371 -16.76 -8.17 -25.42
N PRO A 372 -15.58 -8.60 -24.93
CA PRO A 372 -15.08 -9.94 -25.20
C PRO A 372 -15.89 -10.97 -24.41
N THR A 373 -16.02 -12.16 -24.98
CA THR A 373 -16.75 -13.32 -24.43
C THR A 373 -15.86 -14.25 -23.61
N ASP A 374 -14.56 -13.98 -23.60
CA ASP A 374 -13.56 -14.99 -23.32
C ASP A 374 -13.22 -14.98 -21.82
N THR A 375 -13.16 -16.17 -21.22
CA THR A 375 -12.79 -16.37 -19.82
C THR A 375 -11.40 -16.98 -19.77
N VAL A 376 -10.48 -16.34 -19.05
CA VAL A 376 -9.08 -16.77 -18.93
C VAL A 376 -8.75 -16.94 -17.45
N ALA A 377 -8.26 -18.12 -17.05
CA ALA A 377 -7.76 -18.31 -15.71
C ALA A 377 -6.37 -17.66 -15.55
N TRP A 378 -6.10 -17.10 -14.37
CA TRP A 378 -4.81 -16.49 -14.04
C TRP A 378 -3.64 -17.48 -14.21
N THR A 379 -3.91 -18.78 -14.08
CA THR A 379 -2.96 -19.87 -14.31
C THR A 379 -2.64 -20.14 -15.77
N ASP A 380 -3.46 -19.69 -16.73
CA ASP A 380 -3.40 -20.11 -18.13
C ASP A 380 -2.21 -19.55 -18.92
N THR A 381 -1.94 -20.18 -20.05
CA THR A 381 -0.94 -19.74 -21.04
C THR A 381 -1.66 -19.46 -22.35
N THR A 382 -1.92 -18.19 -22.64
CA THR A 382 -2.59 -17.73 -23.86
C THR A 382 -1.62 -17.64 -25.04
N GLY A 383 -1.97 -18.26 -26.17
CA GLY A 383 -1.28 -18.09 -27.46
C GLY A 383 -2.04 -17.15 -28.40
N CYS A 384 -1.53 -16.91 -29.61
CA CYS A 384 -2.22 -16.09 -30.60
C CYS A 384 -3.64 -16.61 -30.92
N SER A 385 -3.80 -17.94 -30.96
CA SER A 385 -5.09 -18.62 -31.16
C SER A 385 -6.09 -18.45 -30.01
N SER A 386 -5.66 -17.99 -28.82
CA SER A 386 -6.54 -17.73 -27.67
C SER A 386 -7.36 -16.45 -27.80
N CYS A 387 -6.99 -15.55 -28.72
CA CYS A 387 -7.67 -14.25 -28.94
C CYS A 387 -7.97 -13.99 -30.43
N HIS A 388 -7.22 -14.61 -31.35
CA HIS A 388 -7.41 -14.49 -32.79
C HIS A 388 -7.76 -15.84 -33.39
N ALA A 389 -8.74 -15.89 -34.29
CA ALA A 389 -9.09 -17.10 -35.02
C ALA A 389 -7.95 -17.49 -35.98
N TYR A 390 -6.96 -18.24 -35.50
CA TYR A 390 -5.79 -18.67 -36.25
C TYR A 390 -5.90 -20.17 -36.60
N PRO A 391 -5.60 -20.60 -37.84
CA PRO A 391 -5.14 -19.80 -38.98
C PRO A 391 -6.26 -19.08 -39.76
N SER A 392 -7.54 -19.34 -39.48
CA SER A 392 -8.66 -18.83 -40.28
C SER A 392 -9.21 -17.47 -39.79
N LEU A 393 -8.43 -16.40 -39.95
CA LEU A 393 -8.91 -15.03 -39.69
C LEU A 393 -9.92 -14.65 -40.77
N THR A 394 -11.21 -14.64 -40.43
CA THR A 394 -12.31 -14.33 -41.35
C THR A 394 -12.56 -12.83 -41.56
N SER A 395 -11.92 -11.95 -40.78
CA SER A 395 -12.25 -10.52 -40.78
C SER A 395 -11.79 -9.77 -42.03
N GLY A 396 -12.74 -9.12 -42.72
CA GLY A 396 -12.50 -8.22 -43.85
C GLY A 396 -11.95 -8.92 -45.10
N SER A 397 -10.63 -9.04 -45.21
CA SER A 397 -9.96 -9.76 -46.30
C SER A 397 -8.83 -10.67 -45.82
N HIS A 398 -8.70 -10.93 -44.51
CA HIS A 398 -7.67 -11.82 -43.99
C HIS A 398 -7.74 -13.21 -44.63
N ALA A 399 -8.92 -13.82 -44.73
CA ALA A 399 -9.13 -15.11 -45.40
C ALA A 399 -8.70 -15.16 -46.88
N LYS A 400 -8.48 -14.00 -47.54
CA LYS A 400 -7.92 -13.91 -48.90
C LYS A 400 -6.39 -13.79 -48.93
N HIS A 401 -5.75 -13.44 -47.81
CA HIS A 401 -4.32 -13.13 -47.72
C HIS A 401 -3.53 -14.13 -46.87
N ILE A 402 -4.10 -14.71 -45.81
CA ILE A 402 -3.40 -15.60 -44.86
C ILE A 402 -3.18 -17.05 -45.36
N ILE A 403 -3.50 -17.31 -46.63
CA ILE A 403 -3.83 -18.64 -47.16
C ILE A 403 -2.68 -19.67 -47.06
N ASN A 404 -1.43 -19.23 -47.18
CA ASN A 404 -0.24 -20.11 -47.21
C ASN A 404 0.85 -19.68 -46.20
N GLN A 405 0.45 -19.35 -44.95
CA GLN A 405 1.34 -18.70 -43.96
C GLN A 405 2.03 -17.44 -44.49
N ASP A 406 1.24 -16.57 -45.12
CA ASP A 406 1.64 -15.20 -45.41
C ASP A 406 1.83 -14.46 -44.08
N SER A 407 3.08 -14.48 -43.57
CA SER A 407 3.43 -14.06 -42.21
C SER A 407 2.77 -12.75 -41.83
N CYS A 408 2.18 -12.69 -40.62
CA CYS A 408 1.51 -11.48 -40.14
C CYS A 408 2.43 -10.24 -40.16
N THR A 409 3.76 -10.42 -40.14
CA THR A 409 4.76 -9.36 -40.36
C THR A 409 4.63 -8.62 -41.69
N LYS A 410 4.03 -9.22 -42.74
CA LYS A 410 3.82 -8.56 -44.04
C LYS A 410 2.99 -7.27 -43.90
N CYS A 411 2.05 -7.25 -42.96
CA CYS A 411 1.15 -6.11 -42.69
C CYS A 411 1.28 -5.51 -41.27
N HIS A 412 1.81 -6.26 -40.30
CA HIS A 412 1.89 -5.88 -38.88
C HIS A 412 3.32 -5.91 -38.34
N ASN A 413 4.31 -5.50 -39.17
CA ASN A 413 5.75 -5.62 -38.87
C ASN A 413 6.22 -4.86 -37.62
N ALA A 414 5.40 -3.96 -37.07
CA ALA A 414 5.66 -3.27 -35.81
C ALA A 414 5.20 -4.05 -34.57
N THR A 415 4.20 -4.93 -34.72
CA THR A 415 3.51 -5.61 -33.62
C THR A 415 3.97 -7.06 -33.45
N VAL A 416 4.20 -7.79 -34.54
CA VAL A 416 4.50 -9.24 -34.53
C VAL A 416 5.85 -9.56 -35.16
N ASP A 417 6.44 -10.70 -34.80
CA ASP A 417 7.68 -11.20 -35.42
C ASP A 417 7.48 -12.32 -36.45
N ILE A 418 8.50 -12.57 -37.27
CA ILE A 418 8.50 -13.42 -38.47
C ILE A 418 8.05 -14.85 -38.15
N GLY A 419 8.53 -15.41 -37.02
CA GLY A 419 8.19 -16.75 -36.55
C GLY A 419 6.80 -16.89 -35.89
N MET A 420 5.97 -15.83 -35.89
CA MET A 420 4.58 -15.81 -35.40
C MET A 420 4.33 -16.20 -33.93
N GLY A 421 5.35 -16.61 -33.16
CA GLY A 421 5.22 -16.99 -31.75
C GLY A 421 5.45 -15.87 -30.72
N VAL A 422 5.92 -14.69 -31.12
CA VAL A 422 6.27 -13.57 -30.21
C VAL A 422 5.86 -12.21 -30.80
N LEU A 423 5.46 -11.29 -29.92
CA LEU A 423 5.19 -9.88 -30.24
C LEU A 423 6.50 -9.07 -30.29
N LYS A 424 6.66 -8.23 -31.31
CA LYS A 424 7.74 -7.22 -31.36
C LYS A 424 7.47 -6.03 -30.45
N SER A 425 6.21 -5.67 -30.25
CA SER A 425 5.82 -4.54 -29.42
C SER A 425 4.52 -4.82 -28.69
N TYR A 426 4.62 -5.01 -27.37
CA TYR A 426 3.48 -5.09 -26.47
C TYR A 426 2.72 -3.74 -26.40
N ALA A 427 3.38 -2.61 -26.65
CA ALA A 427 2.72 -1.30 -26.75
C ALA A 427 1.89 -1.11 -28.04
N LEU A 428 2.06 -2.00 -29.03
CA LEU A 428 1.27 -2.05 -30.28
C LEU A 428 0.35 -3.28 -30.34
N HIS A 429 0.03 -3.85 -29.17
CA HIS A 429 -0.89 -4.97 -29.01
C HIS A 429 -1.75 -4.74 -27.76
N VAL A 430 -3.06 -4.96 -27.83
CA VAL A 430 -4.01 -4.63 -26.72
C VAL A 430 -4.02 -3.12 -26.39
N ASN A 431 -3.74 -2.26 -27.37
CA ASN A 431 -3.71 -0.79 -27.23
C ASN A 431 -4.94 -0.06 -27.83
N ARG A 432 -6.01 -0.81 -28.17
CA ARG A 432 -7.25 -0.34 -28.83
C ARG A 432 -7.07 0.15 -30.29
N SER A 433 -5.87 0.02 -30.86
CA SER A 433 -5.55 0.25 -32.27
C SER A 433 -5.51 -1.06 -33.07
N VAL A 434 -5.82 -0.97 -34.36
CA VAL A 434 -5.41 -1.93 -35.37
C VAL A 434 -4.16 -1.34 -36.06
N ASP A 435 -2.99 -1.69 -35.55
CA ASP A 435 -1.70 -1.15 -35.99
C ASP A 435 -1.17 -1.87 -37.23
N ILE A 436 -0.98 -1.13 -38.33
CA ILE A 436 -0.58 -1.63 -39.64
C ILE A 436 0.76 -0.99 -40.03
N LYS A 437 1.80 -1.81 -40.17
CA LYS A 437 3.10 -1.43 -40.73
C LYS A 437 3.56 -2.49 -41.72
N LEU A 438 3.62 -2.12 -43.00
CA LEU A 438 3.99 -3.03 -44.09
C LEU A 438 5.48 -3.40 -44.04
N ASN A 439 5.85 -4.55 -44.59
CA ASN A 439 7.25 -5.00 -44.69
C ASN A 439 7.77 -4.96 -46.14
N VAL A 440 9.08 -4.76 -46.31
CA VAL A 440 9.74 -4.59 -47.61
C VAL A 440 9.92 -5.92 -48.35
N GLY A 441 10.20 -7.01 -47.62
CA GLY A 441 10.50 -8.35 -48.16
C GLY A 441 9.30 -9.10 -48.75
N VAL A 442 8.40 -8.38 -49.43
CA VAL A 442 7.12 -8.87 -49.96
C VAL A 442 6.85 -8.29 -51.35
N ILE A 443 7.39 -7.11 -51.70
CA ILE A 443 6.87 -6.27 -52.80
C ILE A 443 7.96 -5.47 -53.52
N GLU A 444 7.98 -5.49 -54.86
CA GLU A 444 8.64 -4.44 -55.66
C GLU A 444 7.90 -3.10 -55.53
N ASN A 445 8.63 -1.98 -55.42
CA ASN A 445 8.14 -0.62 -55.12
C ASN A 445 7.86 -0.38 -53.61
N VAL A 446 7.53 0.86 -53.22
CA VAL A 446 7.22 1.26 -51.85
C VAL A 446 5.73 1.09 -51.58
N PRO A 447 5.29 0.03 -50.87
CA PRO A 447 3.88 -0.21 -50.65
C PRO A 447 3.32 0.72 -49.57
N LYS A 448 2.04 1.07 -49.72
CA LYS A 448 1.31 1.97 -48.81
C LYS A 448 -0.04 1.41 -48.42
N TYR A 449 -0.44 1.61 -47.16
CA TYR A 449 -1.81 1.45 -46.67
C TYR A 449 -2.31 2.80 -46.13
N ASN A 450 -3.44 3.28 -46.63
CA ASN A 450 -3.95 4.64 -46.35
C ASN A 450 -2.92 5.78 -46.63
N GLY A 451 -1.97 5.54 -47.54
CA GLY A 451 -0.84 6.45 -47.82
C GLY A 451 0.41 6.23 -46.96
N TYR A 452 0.30 5.55 -45.82
CA TYR A 452 1.41 5.24 -44.91
C TYR A 452 2.24 4.08 -45.48
N SER A 453 3.57 4.26 -45.52
CA SER A 453 4.52 3.29 -46.09
C SER A 453 5.24 2.46 -45.01
N ILE A 454 6.13 1.56 -45.46
CA ILE A 454 7.04 0.73 -44.66
C ILE A 454 7.78 1.45 -43.49
N SER A 455 7.96 2.77 -43.54
CA SER A 455 8.63 3.53 -42.48
C SER A 455 7.74 3.71 -41.24
N THR A 456 6.43 3.84 -41.43
CA THR A 456 5.54 4.48 -40.46
C THR A 456 4.39 3.54 -40.09
N ASN A 457 4.08 3.41 -38.80
CA ASN A 457 2.91 2.66 -38.37
C ASN A 457 1.63 3.47 -38.64
N TYR A 458 0.62 2.84 -39.24
CA TYR A 458 -0.73 3.37 -39.34
C TYR A 458 -1.62 2.67 -38.31
N GLY A 459 -1.87 3.35 -37.19
CA GLY A 459 -2.88 2.93 -36.23
C GLY A 459 -4.26 3.44 -36.63
N LYS A 460 -5.30 2.62 -36.40
CA LYS A 460 -6.70 3.05 -36.49
C LYS A 460 -7.55 2.40 -35.40
N THR A 461 -8.54 3.11 -34.88
CA THR A 461 -9.48 2.55 -33.90
C THR A 461 -10.25 1.37 -34.49
N SER A 462 -10.56 0.35 -33.67
CA SER A 462 -11.49 -0.72 -34.07
C SER A 462 -12.82 -0.17 -34.59
N GLY A 463 -13.51 -0.92 -35.44
CA GLY A 463 -14.73 -0.48 -36.14
C GLY A 463 -14.51 0.56 -37.26
N SER A 464 -13.38 1.27 -37.28
CA SER A 464 -13.06 2.24 -38.34
C SER A 464 -13.01 1.56 -39.71
N GLY A 465 -13.50 2.26 -40.73
CA GLY A 465 -13.59 1.74 -42.11
C GLY A 465 -12.27 1.20 -42.70
N PHE A 466 -12.39 0.40 -43.74
CA PHE A 466 -11.22 -0.13 -44.46
C PHE A 466 -10.62 0.92 -45.42
N ALA A 467 -9.30 1.09 -45.36
CA ALA A 467 -8.56 1.99 -46.24
C ALA A 467 -8.04 1.27 -47.50
N ARG A 468 -7.28 2.02 -48.32
CA ARG A 468 -6.75 1.55 -49.60
C ARG A 468 -5.27 1.17 -49.52
N CYS A 469 -4.92 0.09 -50.20
CA CYS A 469 -3.56 -0.29 -50.55
C CYS A 469 -3.15 0.41 -51.87
N SER A 470 -1.90 0.81 -52.02
CA SER A 470 -1.34 1.35 -53.27
C SER A 470 0.19 1.15 -53.34
N GLY A 471 0.74 0.97 -54.55
CA GLY A 471 2.16 0.62 -54.73
C GLY A 471 2.50 -0.83 -54.35
N LEU A 472 1.53 -1.75 -54.45
CA LEU A 472 1.73 -3.18 -54.17
C LEU A 472 1.83 -3.96 -55.48
N TYR A 473 2.93 -4.68 -55.71
CA TYR A 473 3.11 -5.60 -56.84
C TYR A 473 1.96 -6.63 -56.97
N CYS A 474 1.52 -7.24 -55.86
CA CYS A 474 0.36 -8.16 -55.87
C CYS A 474 -0.99 -7.49 -56.23
N HIS A 475 -1.02 -6.16 -56.39
CA HIS A 475 -2.15 -5.38 -56.91
C HIS A 475 -1.77 -4.63 -58.21
N SER A 476 -0.69 -5.02 -58.89
CA SER A 476 -0.30 -4.50 -60.20
C SER A 476 -0.96 -5.27 -61.35
N ASP A 477 -0.71 -4.83 -62.59
CA ASP A 477 -1.05 -5.54 -63.83
C ASP A 477 -0.07 -6.69 -64.16
N GLY A 478 0.84 -7.06 -63.26
CA GLY A 478 1.70 -8.24 -63.36
C GLY A 478 2.88 -8.13 -64.34
N LYS A 479 2.81 -7.23 -65.33
CA LYS A 479 3.77 -7.06 -66.43
C LYS A 479 5.23 -7.04 -65.97
N ARG A 480 6.11 -7.76 -66.67
CA ARG A 480 7.54 -7.89 -66.32
C ARG A 480 8.27 -6.54 -66.36
N GLY A 481 9.02 -6.23 -65.30
CA GLY A 481 9.91 -5.06 -65.22
C GLY A 481 9.23 -3.79 -64.72
N ALA A 482 9.86 -3.13 -63.73
CA ALA A 482 9.27 -2.01 -62.99
C ALA A 482 8.83 -0.81 -63.86
N ALA A 483 9.46 -0.58 -65.01
CA ALA A 483 9.10 0.49 -65.95
C ALA A 483 7.72 0.31 -66.62
N TYR A 484 7.16 -0.90 -66.61
CA TYR A 484 5.89 -1.23 -67.30
C TYR A 484 4.76 -1.65 -66.34
N ARG A 485 5.05 -1.82 -65.04
CA ARG A 485 4.07 -2.25 -64.02
C ARG A 485 3.09 -1.12 -63.66
N SER A 486 1.81 -1.31 -63.91
CA SER A 486 0.74 -0.40 -63.48
C SER A 486 0.17 -0.83 -62.13
N TYR A 487 0.30 -0.02 -61.09
CA TYR A 487 -0.18 -0.35 -59.73
C TYR A 487 -1.62 0.10 -59.52
N SER A 488 -2.54 -0.83 -59.25
CA SER A 488 -3.95 -0.50 -59.01
C SER A 488 -4.25 -0.33 -57.50
N SER A 489 -5.02 0.69 -57.14
CA SER A 489 -5.38 0.92 -55.73
C SER A 489 -6.61 0.09 -55.32
N LYS A 490 -6.40 -0.93 -54.49
CA LYS A 490 -7.48 -1.78 -53.93
C LYS A 490 -7.86 -1.31 -52.52
N LYS A 491 -9.16 -1.31 -52.20
CA LYS A 491 -9.65 -1.11 -50.82
C LYS A 491 -9.75 -2.47 -50.12
N TRP A 492 -9.27 -2.56 -48.88
CA TRP A 492 -9.42 -3.78 -48.09
C TRP A 492 -10.90 -4.06 -47.79
N GLY A 493 -11.29 -5.33 -47.66
CA GLY A 493 -12.70 -5.72 -47.47
C GLY A 493 -13.58 -5.69 -48.72
N ASN A 494 -13.02 -5.39 -49.90
CA ASN A 494 -13.77 -5.44 -51.17
C ASN A 494 -14.13 -6.88 -51.60
N ALA A 495 -15.02 -6.97 -52.60
CA ALA A 495 -15.40 -8.19 -53.32
C ALA A 495 -14.20 -8.94 -53.94
N SER A 496 -14.44 -10.09 -54.58
CA SER A 496 -13.37 -10.83 -55.26
C SER A 496 -12.80 -10.03 -56.44
N ILE A 497 -11.53 -10.26 -56.77
CA ILE A 497 -10.84 -9.61 -57.89
C ILE A 497 -10.75 -10.66 -59.01
N GLY A 498 -11.54 -10.48 -60.07
CA GLY A 498 -11.38 -11.23 -61.32
C GLY A 498 -10.16 -10.77 -62.12
N CYS A 499 -9.80 -11.50 -63.17
CA CYS A 499 -8.61 -11.23 -63.98
C CYS A 499 -8.55 -9.77 -64.51
N ASN A 500 -9.68 -9.27 -65.03
CA ASN A 500 -9.87 -7.89 -65.50
C ASN A 500 -9.71 -6.82 -64.40
N GLY A 501 -9.69 -7.23 -63.13
CA GLY A 501 -9.40 -6.37 -62.00
C GLY A 501 -7.91 -6.02 -61.87
N CYS A 502 -6.99 -6.80 -62.44
CA CYS A 502 -5.55 -6.53 -62.37
C CYS A 502 -4.95 -6.18 -63.74
N HIS A 503 -5.18 -7.02 -64.75
CA HIS A 503 -4.70 -6.81 -66.13
C HIS A 503 -5.85 -6.92 -67.13
N GLY A 504 -5.73 -6.30 -68.30
CA GLY A 504 -6.83 -6.30 -69.27
C GLY A 504 -8.08 -5.56 -68.77
N THR A 505 -7.88 -4.49 -67.99
CA THR A 505 -8.94 -3.66 -67.39
C THR A 505 -9.87 -2.99 -68.42
N ASN A 506 -9.43 -2.91 -69.68
CA ASN A 506 -10.19 -2.46 -70.84
C ASN A 506 -10.97 -3.60 -71.55
N THR A 507 -11.02 -4.81 -70.96
CA THR A 507 -11.73 -5.96 -71.51
C THR A 507 -12.69 -6.56 -70.48
N THR A 508 -13.75 -7.21 -70.96
CA THR A 508 -14.67 -7.98 -70.12
C THR A 508 -14.04 -9.30 -69.63
N THR A 509 -13.13 -9.89 -70.42
CA THR A 509 -12.55 -11.21 -70.12
C THR A 509 -11.37 -11.17 -69.15
N GLY A 510 -10.66 -10.05 -69.09
CA GLY A 510 -9.36 -9.91 -68.41
C GLY A 510 -8.16 -10.21 -69.31
N ALA A 511 -8.38 -10.53 -70.58
CA ALA A 511 -7.31 -10.61 -71.57
C ALA A 511 -6.58 -9.25 -71.67
N PRO A 512 -5.23 -9.22 -71.72
CA PRO A 512 -4.50 -7.97 -71.92
C PRO A 512 -4.94 -7.28 -73.22
N GLY A 513 -5.48 -6.07 -73.12
CA GLY A 513 -6.00 -5.30 -74.26
C GLY A 513 -4.98 -4.36 -74.90
N TYR A 514 -3.72 -4.79 -75.05
CA TYR A 514 -2.66 -4.06 -75.76
C TYR A 514 -2.29 -4.73 -77.08
N THR A 515 -1.87 -3.96 -78.08
CA THR A 515 -1.38 -4.50 -79.37
C THR A 515 -0.12 -5.34 -79.16
N SER A 516 -0.04 -6.50 -79.82
CA SER A 516 1.13 -7.38 -79.77
C SER A 516 2.37 -6.69 -80.34
N GLY A 517 3.51 -6.78 -79.64
CA GLY A 517 4.80 -6.27 -80.12
C GLY A 517 5.99 -6.97 -79.45
N PRO A 518 7.23 -6.67 -79.86
CA PRO A 518 8.42 -7.39 -79.39
C PRO A 518 8.65 -7.24 -77.88
N GLY A 519 8.64 -8.37 -77.16
CA GLY A 519 8.73 -8.43 -75.69
C GLY A 519 7.41 -8.20 -74.95
N TYR A 520 6.30 -8.06 -75.68
CA TYR A 520 4.93 -7.98 -75.18
C TYR A 520 3.98 -8.57 -76.25
N GLU A 521 4.27 -9.81 -76.62
CA GLU A 521 3.50 -10.59 -77.58
C GLU A 521 2.09 -10.86 -77.03
N ASN A 522 1.06 -10.67 -77.86
CA ASN A 522 -0.33 -10.83 -77.44
C ASN A 522 -1.14 -11.62 -78.45
N SER A 523 -1.47 -12.87 -78.08
CA SER A 523 -2.30 -13.77 -78.88
C SER A 523 -3.71 -13.97 -78.31
N HIS A 524 -4.09 -13.30 -77.21
CA HIS A 524 -5.34 -13.59 -76.48
C HIS A 524 -6.59 -13.43 -77.37
N ALA A 525 -6.62 -12.41 -78.24
CA ALA A 525 -7.71 -12.18 -79.18
C ALA A 525 -7.95 -13.32 -80.21
N LYS A 526 -7.03 -14.30 -80.31
CA LYS A 526 -7.19 -15.51 -81.13
C LYS A 526 -7.73 -16.71 -80.36
N HIS A 527 -7.74 -16.67 -79.02
CA HIS A 527 -7.92 -17.86 -78.17
C HIS A 527 -8.88 -17.68 -76.99
N VAL A 528 -9.24 -16.44 -76.63
CA VAL A 528 -10.10 -16.10 -75.49
C VAL A 528 -11.36 -15.42 -76.00
N THR A 529 -12.50 -16.12 -75.93
CA THR A 529 -13.84 -15.58 -76.24
C THR A 529 -14.62 -15.26 -74.96
N GLY A 530 -14.30 -15.92 -73.84
CA GLY A 530 -14.78 -15.60 -72.50
C GLY A 530 -13.73 -15.88 -71.40
N SER A 531 -13.89 -15.32 -70.20
CA SER A 531 -12.93 -15.53 -69.09
C SER A 531 -12.69 -17.00 -68.74
N ALA A 532 -13.66 -17.89 -68.98
CA ALA A 532 -13.50 -19.32 -68.76
C ALA A 532 -12.33 -19.92 -69.58
N ASP A 533 -12.03 -19.37 -70.78
CA ASP A 533 -10.94 -19.87 -71.62
C ASP A 533 -9.56 -19.74 -70.98
N CYS A 534 -9.37 -18.81 -70.04
CA CYS A 534 -8.10 -18.61 -69.34
C CYS A 534 -7.61 -19.89 -68.64
N VAL A 535 -8.49 -20.80 -68.24
CA VAL A 535 -8.09 -22.11 -67.66
C VAL A 535 -7.28 -22.97 -68.63
N LYS A 536 -7.52 -22.88 -69.95
CA LYS A 536 -6.86 -23.70 -70.98
C LYS A 536 -5.36 -23.42 -71.08
N CYS A 537 -4.98 -22.16 -70.87
CA CYS A 537 -3.59 -21.67 -70.97
C CYS A 537 -2.95 -21.34 -69.62
N HIS A 538 -3.73 -21.31 -68.54
CA HIS A 538 -3.26 -20.93 -67.20
C HIS A 538 -3.85 -21.84 -66.09
N PHE A 539 -4.01 -23.15 -66.33
CA PHE A 539 -4.58 -24.07 -65.35
C PHE A 539 -3.80 -24.14 -64.01
N LYS A 540 -2.49 -23.79 -64.03
CA LYS A 540 -1.67 -23.67 -62.81
C LYS A 540 -1.88 -22.33 -62.05
N THR A 541 -2.69 -21.42 -62.58
CA THR A 541 -2.93 -20.08 -62.03
C THR A 541 -4.41 -19.85 -61.73
N THR A 542 -5.31 -20.49 -62.48
CA THR A 542 -6.76 -20.46 -62.26
C THR A 542 -7.38 -21.82 -62.53
N THR A 543 -8.34 -22.22 -61.70
CA THR A 543 -9.15 -23.43 -61.88
C THR A 543 -10.49 -23.18 -62.58
N THR A 544 -10.89 -21.91 -62.71
CA THR A 544 -12.20 -21.49 -63.27
C THR A 544 -12.08 -20.57 -64.49
N GLY A 545 -10.87 -20.10 -64.81
CA GLY A 545 -10.63 -19.03 -65.78
C GLY A 545 -10.97 -17.62 -65.26
N THR A 546 -12.01 -17.51 -64.43
CA THR A 546 -12.58 -16.23 -63.96
C THR A 546 -11.82 -15.55 -62.82
N SER A 547 -11.07 -16.29 -62.01
CA SER A 547 -10.28 -15.76 -60.88
C SER A 547 -9.13 -16.67 -60.48
N VAL A 548 -8.08 -16.12 -59.88
CA VAL A 548 -7.08 -16.90 -59.14
C VAL A 548 -7.75 -17.50 -57.88
N PRO A 549 -7.70 -18.82 -57.64
CA PRO A 549 -8.39 -19.44 -56.51
C PRO A 549 -7.71 -19.08 -55.18
N GLY A 550 -8.50 -18.64 -54.21
CA GLY A 550 -8.05 -18.48 -52.84
C GLY A 550 -8.06 -19.82 -52.11
N GLY A 551 -6.93 -20.53 -52.10
CA GLY A 551 -6.77 -21.76 -51.32
C GLY A 551 -5.34 -22.33 -51.37
N PRO A 552 -5.00 -23.28 -50.48
CA PRO A 552 -3.72 -23.96 -50.50
C PRO A 552 -3.67 -24.97 -51.67
N LEU A 553 -3.06 -24.57 -52.78
CA LEU A 553 -2.73 -25.44 -53.92
C LEU A 553 -1.23 -25.39 -54.24
N PRO A 554 -0.63 -26.52 -54.66
CA PRO A 554 0.82 -26.71 -54.62
C PRO A 554 1.55 -25.84 -55.66
N ALA A 555 2.44 -24.96 -55.17
CA ALA A 555 3.33 -24.08 -55.94
C ALA A 555 2.66 -23.15 -56.99
N SER A 556 1.33 -23.18 -57.10
CA SER A 556 0.58 -22.65 -58.25
C SER A 556 0.27 -21.17 -58.09
N GLY A 557 -0.16 -20.74 -56.90
CA GLY A 557 -0.32 -19.32 -56.56
C GLY A 557 0.99 -18.52 -56.67
N SER A 558 2.14 -19.17 -56.50
CA SER A 558 3.46 -18.56 -56.69
C SER A 558 3.71 -18.13 -58.14
N LEU A 559 3.12 -18.83 -59.13
CA LEU A 559 3.34 -18.55 -60.55
C LEU A 559 2.72 -17.22 -61.02
N HIS A 560 1.63 -16.78 -60.40
CA HIS A 560 1.05 -15.46 -60.71
C HIS A 560 1.80 -14.29 -60.04
N LEU A 561 2.71 -14.60 -59.10
CA LEU A 561 3.34 -13.64 -58.19
C LEU A 561 4.88 -13.71 -58.19
N ASN A 562 5.48 -14.43 -59.15
CA ASN A 562 6.94 -14.59 -59.31
C ASN A 562 7.57 -13.54 -60.26
N GLY A 563 6.77 -12.72 -60.93
CA GLY A 563 7.23 -11.74 -61.92
C GLY A 563 7.43 -12.27 -63.36
N THR A 564 7.09 -13.53 -63.65
CA THR A 564 7.22 -14.15 -64.99
C THR A 564 5.87 -14.41 -65.68
N PRO A 565 5.79 -14.39 -67.03
CA PRO A 565 4.59 -14.78 -67.75
C PRO A 565 4.35 -16.29 -67.75
N ASP A 566 3.56 -16.78 -66.80
CA ASP A 566 3.28 -18.22 -66.63
C ASP A 566 2.13 -18.73 -67.50
N VAL A 567 2.45 -19.05 -68.77
CA VAL A 567 1.57 -19.82 -69.66
C VAL A 567 1.87 -21.31 -69.49
N ASN A 568 0.86 -22.07 -69.12
CA ASN A 568 0.91 -23.52 -68.96
C ASN A 568 -0.31 -24.10 -69.68
N LEU A 569 -0.12 -24.61 -70.88
CA LEU A 569 -1.18 -25.28 -71.64
C LEU A 569 -1.58 -26.58 -70.94
N SER A 570 -2.87 -26.83 -70.76
CA SER A 570 -3.35 -28.19 -70.48
C SER A 570 -2.89 -29.14 -71.60
N LYS A 571 -2.77 -30.45 -71.31
CA LYS A 571 -2.37 -31.45 -72.32
C LYS A 571 -3.21 -31.29 -73.61
N PRO A 572 -2.61 -31.55 -74.79
CA PRO A 572 -3.26 -31.26 -76.07
C PRO A 572 -4.62 -31.95 -76.19
N PHE A 573 -5.54 -31.22 -76.82
CA PHE A 573 -6.85 -31.71 -77.29
C PHE A 573 -6.67 -32.69 -78.44
#